data_AF-A0A519K219-F1
#
_entry.id   AF-A0A519K219-F1
#
_cell.length_a   1.000
_cell.length_b   1.000
_cell.length_c   1.000
_cell.angle_alpha   90.00
_cell.angle_beta   90.00
_cell.angle_gamma   90.00
#
_symmetry.space_group_name_H-M   'P 1'
#
loop_
_entity.id
_entity.type
_entity.pdbx_description
1 polymer ?
#
loop_
_entity_poly.entity_id
_entity_poly.type
_entity_poly.pdbx_seq_one_letter_code
_entity_poly.pdbx_strand_id
1 'polypeptide(L)'
;MKSAFDNIQSLIESKESFVLEAGAGSGKTFTLIQTINELLEKQGSLMRYKNQKIVCITYTNVAKNNIIDRLENNELVLVLTIHEFLWDVIKNYQKQLVIELDVMNDLMAEKKPEKFETGLLGRNPRLIVSYDDSSFRDFENGQLHHDDVIALGRQMFEKHPMLSRILAEKYPFILVDEYQDTAEDTIIAFINFLLAQNKGSIVLGFYGDSHQKIYDTGIGSLDTFVAADKLKLVTKSENYRSSVAVVDLLNEIRSNITQIIPENKKGIVRGSVVFINCNNYPDKGKTKVTEYEAQITPQKNSNYDRVVENLVSQGWNFSEGSLDKILIIANSRVAQRGGFGNLYKIYSTRYGDGATEALMKRENIFTKFFLGSMDKKSSKERKSGIEHLLMYWKSK
;
A
#
# COMPACT_ATOMS: atom_id res chain seq x y z
N MET A 1 -19.77 26.25 -3.07
CA MET A 1 -18.74 25.68 -2.16
C MET A 1 -17.55 25.30 -3.03
N LYS A 2 -16.32 25.68 -2.66
CA LYS A 2 -15.12 25.23 -3.40
C LYS A 2 -14.99 23.71 -3.28
N SER A 3 -14.65 23.04 -4.37
CA SER A 3 -14.42 21.59 -4.33
C SER A 3 -13.18 21.26 -3.49
N ALA A 4 -13.05 20.02 -3.05
CA ALA A 4 -11.85 19.55 -2.36
C ALA A 4 -10.57 19.81 -3.20
N PHE A 5 -10.68 19.67 -4.53
CA PHE A 5 -9.59 19.96 -5.45
C PHE A 5 -9.22 21.44 -5.49
N ASP A 6 -10.19 22.35 -5.57
CA ASP A 6 -9.93 23.80 -5.55
C ASP A 6 -9.26 24.25 -4.24
N ASN A 7 -9.63 23.62 -3.12
CA ASN A 7 -8.98 23.87 -1.83
C ASN A 7 -7.52 23.40 -1.85
N ILE A 8 -7.24 22.21 -2.38
CA ILE A 8 -5.86 21.70 -2.55
C ILE A 8 -5.04 22.65 -3.42
N GLN A 9 -5.58 23.12 -4.54
CA GLN A 9 -4.89 24.07 -5.42
C GLN A 9 -4.52 25.36 -4.68
N SER A 10 -5.47 25.92 -3.94
CA SER A 10 -5.23 27.13 -3.14
C SER A 10 -4.13 26.95 -2.11
N LEU A 11 -4.05 25.77 -1.46
CA LEU A 11 -3.02 25.44 -0.48
C LEU A 11 -1.64 25.26 -1.12
N ILE A 12 -1.59 24.62 -2.29
CA ILE A 12 -0.36 24.48 -3.08
C ILE A 12 0.18 25.86 -3.50
N GLU A 13 -0.70 26.76 -3.92
CA GLU A 13 -0.34 28.13 -4.30
C GLU A 13 0.16 28.96 -3.11
N SER A 14 -0.40 28.77 -1.91
CA SER A 14 0.10 29.37 -0.67
C SER A 14 1.30 28.63 -0.06
N LYS A 15 1.75 27.54 -0.69
CA LYS A 15 2.83 26.65 -0.22
C LYS A 15 2.55 26.03 1.16
N GLU A 16 1.30 25.70 1.43
CA GLU A 16 0.84 25.03 2.63
C GLU A 16 0.67 23.53 2.40
N SER A 17 1.27 22.74 3.29
CA SER A 17 1.11 21.28 3.30
C SER A 17 -0.26 20.89 3.83
N PHE A 18 -0.81 19.79 3.33
CA PHE A 18 -2.20 19.40 3.58
C PHE A 18 -2.39 17.90 3.74
N VAL A 19 -3.51 17.54 4.33
CA VAL A 19 -4.06 16.18 4.32
C VAL A 19 -5.45 16.22 3.68
N LEU A 20 -5.65 15.38 2.67
CA LEU A 20 -6.94 15.07 2.08
C LEU A 20 -7.52 13.85 2.79
N GLU A 21 -8.50 14.10 3.65
CA GLU A 21 -9.29 13.07 4.34
C GLU A 21 -10.51 12.73 3.49
N ALA A 22 -10.53 11.53 2.92
CA ALA A 22 -11.44 11.21 1.83
C ALA A 22 -11.95 9.77 1.87
N GLY A 23 -13.25 9.63 2.13
CA GLY A 23 -13.89 8.35 2.39
C GLY A 23 -13.77 7.34 1.25
N ALA A 24 -14.09 6.07 1.52
CA ALA A 24 -14.13 5.01 0.50
C ALA A 24 -14.96 5.44 -0.72
N GLY A 25 -14.46 5.21 -1.93
CA GLY A 25 -15.19 5.53 -3.16
C GLY A 25 -15.28 7.01 -3.53
N SER A 26 -14.58 7.91 -2.82
CA SER A 26 -14.52 9.35 -3.11
C SER A 26 -13.62 9.75 -4.28
N GLY A 27 -12.80 8.82 -4.77
CA GLY A 27 -11.83 9.09 -5.82
C GLY A 27 -10.58 9.81 -5.30
N LYS A 28 -10.01 9.36 -4.17
CA LYS A 28 -8.73 9.83 -3.63
C LYS A 28 -7.60 9.86 -4.67
N THR A 29 -7.29 8.70 -5.25
CA THR A 29 -6.25 8.56 -6.27
C THR A 29 -6.56 9.38 -7.53
N PHE A 30 -7.84 9.60 -7.85
CA PHE A 30 -8.23 10.50 -8.94
C PHE A 30 -7.85 11.94 -8.60
N THR A 31 -8.19 12.44 -7.41
CA THR A 31 -7.78 13.77 -6.95
C THR A 31 -6.26 13.91 -6.92
N LEU A 32 -5.53 12.90 -6.44
CA LEU A 32 -4.06 12.89 -6.43
C LEU A 32 -3.47 13.08 -7.84
N ILE A 33 -3.96 12.31 -8.82
CA ILE A 33 -3.53 12.42 -10.22
C ILE A 33 -3.91 13.78 -10.80
N GLN A 34 -5.11 14.28 -10.48
CA GLN A 34 -5.55 15.60 -10.90
C GLN A 34 -4.61 16.69 -10.36
N THR A 35 -4.19 16.60 -9.09
CA THR A 35 -3.22 17.51 -8.47
C THR A 35 -1.87 17.46 -9.18
N ILE A 36 -1.38 16.26 -9.51
CA ILE A 36 -0.11 16.10 -10.23
C ILE A 36 -0.19 16.73 -11.62
N ASN A 37 -1.26 16.46 -12.38
CA ASN A 37 -1.44 17.02 -13.72
C ASN A 37 -1.49 18.55 -13.69
N GLU A 38 -2.20 19.14 -12.72
CA GLU A 38 -2.24 20.59 -12.53
C GLU A 38 -0.83 21.17 -12.22
N LEU A 39 -0.06 20.51 -11.35
CA LEU A 39 1.31 20.91 -11.04
C LEU A 39 2.22 20.85 -12.27
N LEU A 40 2.08 19.80 -13.09
CA LEU A 40 2.82 19.65 -14.34
C LEU A 40 2.46 20.75 -15.34
N GLU A 41 1.18 21.08 -15.46
CA GLU A 41 0.70 22.15 -16.35
C GLU A 41 1.21 23.53 -15.91
N LYS A 42 1.05 23.87 -14.63
CA LYS A 42 1.43 25.19 -14.10
C LYS A 42 2.93 25.38 -13.90
N GLN A 43 3.66 24.33 -13.49
CA GLN A 43 5.04 24.45 -13.00
C GLN A 43 6.03 23.53 -13.72
N GLY A 44 5.60 22.67 -14.65
CA GLY A 44 6.44 21.66 -15.30
C GLY A 44 7.67 22.23 -16.00
N SER A 45 7.52 23.31 -16.77
CA SER A 45 8.64 23.97 -17.46
C SER A 45 9.69 24.51 -16.49
N LEU A 46 9.25 25.13 -15.39
CA LEU A 46 10.14 25.65 -14.35
C LEU A 46 10.86 24.52 -13.62
N MET A 47 10.14 23.45 -13.27
CA MET A 47 10.73 22.28 -12.62
C MET A 47 11.77 21.63 -13.51
N ARG A 48 11.51 21.47 -14.82
CA ARG A 48 12.49 20.94 -15.77
C ARG A 48 13.76 21.79 -15.82
N TYR A 49 13.62 23.12 -15.88
CA TYR A 49 14.77 24.04 -15.86
C TYR A 49 15.60 23.90 -14.57
N LYS A 50 14.93 23.72 -13.41
CA LYS A 50 15.59 23.55 -12.12
C LYS A 50 16.01 22.11 -11.80
N ASN A 51 15.84 21.18 -12.74
CA ASN A 51 16.06 19.74 -12.52
C ASN A 51 15.28 19.19 -11.30
N GLN A 52 14.08 19.69 -11.09
CA GLN A 52 13.18 19.30 -10.01
C GLN A 52 12.18 18.24 -10.48
N LYS A 53 11.67 17.45 -9.53
CA LYS A 53 10.65 16.43 -9.79
C LYS A 53 9.56 16.44 -8.71
N ILE A 54 8.35 16.04 -9.08
CA ILE A 54 7.28 15.70 -8.13
C ILE A 54 7.53 14.27 -7.65
N VAL A 55 7.43 14.02 -6.35
CA VAL A 55 7.44 12.66 -5.79
C VAL A 55 6.02 12.25 -5.44
N CYS A 56 5.62 11.07 -5.90
CA CYS A 56 4.37 10.41 -5.54
C CYS A 56 4.69 9.08 -4.85
N ILE A 57 4.38 8.98 -3.57
CA ILE A 57 4.64 7.81 -2.73
C ILE A 57 3.34 7.02 -2.57
N THR A 58 3.40 5.70 -2.67
CA THR A 58 2.24 4.82 -2.47
C THR A 58 2.62 3.54 -1.74
N TYR A 59 1.64 2.84 -1.18
CA TYR A 59 1.89 1.68 -0.32
C TYR A 59 2.28 0.40 -1.09
N THR A 60 1.77 0.20 -2.31
CA THR A 60 1.98 -1.06 -3.07
C THR A 60 2.55 -0.84 -4.46
N ASN A 61 3.28 -1.83 -4.96
CA ASN A 61 3.77 -1.85 -6.35
C ASN A 61 2.63 -1.82 -7.38
N VAL A 62 1.47 -2.39 -7.05
CA VAL A 62 0.28 -2.34 -7.92
C VAL A 62 -0.24 -0.90 -8.04
N ALA A 63 -0.39 -0.20 -6.91
CA ALA A 63 -0.80 1.20 -6.91
C ALA A 63 0.22 2.09 -7.64
N LYS A 64 1.52 1.85 -7.41
CA LYS A 64 2.63 2.53 -8.09
C LYS A 64 2.48 2.42 -9.61
N ASN A 65 2.37 1.21 -10.14
CA ASN A 65 2.27 0.99 -11.58
C ASN A 65 0.97 1.59 -12.16
N ASN A 66 -0.15 1.47 -11.46
CA ASN A 66 -1.40 2.11 -11.88
C ASN A 66 -1.30 3.64 -11.96
N ILE A 67 -0.59 4.28 -11.03
CA ILE A 67 -0.36 5.74 -11.06
C ILE A 67 0.59 6.11 -12.20
N ILE A 68 1.68 5.36 -12.39
CA ILE A 68 2.63 5.56 -13.51
C ILE A 68 1.91 5.51 -14.86
N ASP A 69 1.07 4.50 -15.06
CA ASP A 69 0.32 4.31 -16.31
C ASP A 69 -0.65 5.47 -16.56
N ARG A 70 -1.35 5.93 -15.51
CA ARG A 70 -2.29 7.07 -15.60
C ARG A 70 -1.60 8.42 -15.81
N LEU A 71 -0.34 8.54 -15.41
CA LEU A 71 0.50 9.72 -15.65
C LEU A 71 1.32 9.59 -16.94
N GLU A 72 1.04 8.57 -17.77
CA GLU A 72 1.70 8.32 -19.05
C GLU A 72 3.24 8.29 -18.94
N ASN A 73 3.77 7.77 -17.83
CA ASN A 73 5.21 7.70 -17.55
C ASN A 73 5.92 9.07 -17.62
N ASN A 74 5.27 10.15 -17.16
CA ASN A 74 5.86 11.49 -17.18
C ASN A 74 7.19 11.57 -16.40
N GLU A 75 8.26 12.01 -17.07
CA GLU A 75 9.63 12.06 -16.55
C GLU A 75 9.83 12.97 -15.31
N LEU A 76 8.94 13.95 -15.13
CA LEU A 76 8.96 14.91 -14.02
C LEU A 76 8.32 14.34 -12.75
N VAL A 77 7.72 13.14 -12.81
CA VAL A 77 7.10 12.50 -11.66
C VAL A 77 7.85 11.22 -11.30
N LEU A 78 8.31 11.12 -10.06
CA LEU A 78 8.85 9.90 -9.48
C LEU A 78 7.76 9.22 -8.66
N VAL A 79 7.24 8.10 -9.16
CA VAL A 79 6.28 7.27 -8.42
C VAL A 79 7.02 6.11 -7.76
N LEU A 80 6.98 6.02 -6.44
CA LEU A 80 7.78 5.08 -5.65
C LEU A 80 6.95 4.49 -4.51
N THR A 81 7.36 3.32 -4.00
CA THR A 81 6.90 2.89 -2.68
C THR A 81 7.61 3.67 -1.57
N ILE A 82 7.11 3.58 -0.32
CA ILE A 82 7.76 4.23 0.84
C ILE A 82 9.23 3.78 0.95
N HIS A 83 9.49 2.47 0.91
CA HIS A 83 10.83 1.92 1.06
C HIS A 83 11.76 2.31 -0.08
N GLU A 84 11.28 2.26 -1.33
CA GLU A 84 12.04 2.70 -2.49
C GLU A 84 12.44 4.18 -2.37
N PHE A 85 11.51 5.03 -1.93
CA PHE A 85 11.79 6.45 -1.73
C PHE A 85 12.83 6.67 -0.63
N LEU A 86 12.61 6.11 0.57
CA LEU A 86 13.54 6.29 1.69
C LEU A 86 14.94 5.77 1.34
N TRP A 87 15.02 4.60 0.72
CA TRP A 87 16.30 4.03 0.29
C TRP A 87 16.98 4.87 -0.80
N ASP A 88 16.25 5.31 -1.83
CA ASP A 88 16.82 6.16 -2.89
C ASP A 88 17.41 7.46 -2.34
N VAL A 89 16.76 8.00 -1.31
CA VAL A 89 17.20 9.18 -0.58
C VAL A 89 18.49 8.94 0.20
N ILE A 90 18.61 7.83 0.94
CA ILE A 90 19.71 7.65 1.91
C ILE A 90 20.91 6.84 1.37
N LYS A 91 20.72 5.97 0.37
CA LYS A 91 21.71 4.95 -0.07
C LYS A 91 23.09 5.49 -0.43
N ASN A 92 23.18 6.74 -0.89
CA ASN A 92 24.45 7.35 -1.31
C ASN A 92 25.26 7.94 -0.13
N TYR A 93 24.67 8.03 1.06
CA TYR A 93 25.28 8.61 2.26
C TYR A 93 25.88 7.53 3.16
N GLN A 94 26.70 6.65 2.59
CA GLN A 94 27.22 5.45 3.26
C GLN A 94 27.95 5.73 4.57
N LYS A 95 28.73 6.82 4.64
CA LYS A 95 29.40 7.21 5.90
C LYS A 95 28.41 7.46 7.03
N GLN A 96 27.37 8.25 6.75
CA GLN A 96 26.32 8.57 7.72
C GLN A 96 25.49 7.32 8.03
N LEU A 97 25.13 6.54 7.01
CA LEU A 97 24.37 5.30 7.17
C LEU A 97 25.06 4.31 8.11
N VAL A 98 26.37 4.09 7.98
CA VAL A 98 27.08 3.17 8.88
C VAL A 98 27.08 3.70 10.32
N ILE A 99 27.23 5.01 10.52
CA ILE A 99 27.16 5.61 11.87
C ILE A 99 25.77 5.40 12.49
N GLU A 100 24.71 5.65 11.74
CA GLU A 100 23.34 5.47 12.25
C GLU A 100 22.98 3.99 12.43
N LEU A 101 23.48 3.10 11.56
CA LEU A 101 23.33 1.66 11.68
C LEU A 101 24.04 1.12 12.93
N ASP A 102 25.22 1.64 13.27
CA ASP A 102 25.95 1.30 14.50
C ASP A 102 25.12 1.63 15.75
N VAL A 103 24.55 2.84 15.80
CA VAL A 103 23.65 3.25 16.89
C VAL A 103 22.41 2.35 16.97
N MET A 104 21.79 2.04 15.82
CA MET A 104 20.64 1.15 15.78
C MET A 104 20.99 -0.28 16.23
N ASN A 105 22.17 -0.78 15.84
CA ASN A 105 22.67 -2.08 16.23
C ASN A 105 22.92 -2.16 17.75
N ASP A 106 23.50 -1.13 18.35
CA ASP A 106 23.72 -1.07 19.80
C ASP A 106 22.39 -1.13 20.57
N LEU A 107 21.37 -0.39 20.12
CA LEU A 107 20.01 -0.44 20.70
C LEU A 107 19.36 -1.82 20.54
N MET A 108 19.69 -2.58 19.48
CA MET A 108 19.23 -3.95 19.31
C MET A 108 19.98 -4.93 20.23
N ALA A 109 21.28 -4.73 20.44
CA ALA A 109 22.09 -5.51 21.38
C ALA A 109 21.61 -5.34 22.83
N GLU A 110 21.16 -4.15 23.23
CA GLU A 110 20.54 -3.94 24.54
C GLU A 110 19.26 -4.78 24.72
N LYS A 111 18.47 -4.95 23.66
CA LYS A 111 17.19 -5.68 23.71
C LYS A 111 17.36 -7.18 23.49
N LYS A 112 18.35 -7.59 22.69
CA LYS A 112 18.61 -8.96 22.22
C LYS A 112 20.12 -9.23 22.17
N PRO A 113 20.79 -9.27 23.34
CA PRO A 113 22.24 -9.44 23.41
C PRO A 113 22.73 -10.78 22.85
N GLU A 114 21.85 -11.77 22.72
CA GLU A 114 22.14 -13.07 22.11
C GLU A 114 22.19 -13.04 20.58
N LYS A 115 21.73 -11.95 19.95
CA LYS A 115 21.67 -11.80 18.48
C LYS A 115 22.52 -10.66 17.92
N PHE A 116 22.84 -9.65 18.72
CA PHE A 116 23.56 -8.47 18.27
C PHE A 116 24.72 -8.17 19.22
N GLU A 117 25.82 -7.70 18.67
CA GLU A 117 27.02 -7.29 19.41
C GLU A 117 27.29 -5.80 19.15
N THR A 118 27.62 -5.03 20.20
CA THR A 118 27.79 -3.59 20.11
C THR A 118 29.04 -3.17 19.32
N GLY A 119 29.12 -1.89 18.93
CA GLY A 119 30.28 -1.31 18.26
C GLY A 119 30.53 -1.88 16.86
N LEU A 120 29.46 -2.09 16.10
CA LEU A 120 29.46 -2.60 14.72
C LEU A 120 30.46 -1.84 13.82
N LEU A 121 30.51 -0.51 13.87
CA LEU A 121 31.46 0.28 13.07
C LEU A 121 32.92 0.00 13.45
N GLY A 122 33.19 -0.22 14.74
CA GLY A 122 34.53 -0.60 15.22
C GLY A 122 34.93 -2.00 14.79
N ARG A 123 33.98 -2.94 14.82
CA ARG A 123 34.17 -4.34 14.40
C ARG A 123 34.28 -4.48 12.88
N ASN A 124 33.59 -3.64 12.10
CA ASN A 124 33.65 -3.63 10.64
C ASN A 124 33.80 -2.19 10.05
N PRO A 125 35.04 -1.64 10.00
CA PRO A 125 35.26 -0.27 9.49
C PRO A 125 35.02 -0.08 7.99
N ARG A 126 34.84 -1.17 7.22
CA ARG A 126 34.60 -1.16 5.77
C ARG A 126 33.15 -1.55 5.42
N LEU A 127 32.26 -1.53 6.41
CA LEU A 127 30.86 -1.87 6.23
C LEU A 127 30.23 -1.01 5.12
N ILE A 128 29.42 -1.66 4.28
CA ILE A 128 28.59 -0.99 3.27
C ILE A 128 27.16 -1.38 3.57
N VAL A 129 26.31 -0.37 3.76
CA VAL A 129 24.89 -0.58 4.02
C VAL A 129 24.17 -0.81 2.69
N SER A 130 23.36 -1.85 2.65
CA SER A 130 22.61 -2.28 1.47
C SER A 130 21.19 -2.73 1.83
N TYR A 131 20.28 -2.58 0.87
CA TYR A 131 18.88 -2.99 0.99
C TYR A 131 18.44 -3.55 -0.37
N ASP A 132 17.86 -4.74 -0.37
CA ASP A 132 17.49 -5.49 -1.57
C ASP A 132 16.02 -5.97 -1.59
N ASP A 133 15.14 -5.29 -0.84
CA ASP A 133 13.71 -5.63 -0.73
C ASP A 133 13.46 -7.06 -0.20
N SER A 134 14.51 -7.71 0.35
CA SER A 134 14.42 -9.04 0.92
C SER A 134 13.99 -9.00 2.39
N SER A 135 13.41 -10.10 2.87
CA SER A 135 13.00 -10.26 4.27
C SER A 135 14.18 -10.49 5.23
N PHE A 136 15.43 -10.46 4.72
CA PHE A 136 16.61 -10.84 5.49
C PHE A 136 17.28 -9.61 6.10
N ARG A 137 17.62 -9.70 7.38
CA ARG A 137 18.40 -8.69 8.11
C ARG A 137 19.72 -9.30 8.53
N ASP A 138 20.81 -8.59 8.24
CA ASP A 138 22.13 -8.91 8.75
C ASP A 138 22.99 -7.64 8.87
N PHE A 139 23.02 -7.08 10.08
CA PHE A 139 23.73 -5.84 10.34
C PHE A 139 25.25 -5.99 10.25
N GLU A 140 25.80 -7.18 10.54
CA GLU A 140 27.24 -7.45 10.43
C GLU A 140 27.75 -7.29 9.00
N ASN A 141 26.89 -7.64 8.04
CA ASN A 141 27.13 -7.47 6.60
C ASN A 141 26.45 -6.23 6.01
N GLY A 142 25.81 -5.39 6.84
CA GLY A 142 25.19 -4.13 6.44
C GLY A 142 23.89 -4.32 5.65
N GLN A 143 23.26 -5.48 5.74
CA GLN A 143 22.02 -5.81 5.03
C GLN A 143 20.80 -5.45 5.87
N LEU A 144 19.95 -4.59 5.30
CA LEU A 144 18.76 -4.06 5.95
C LEU A 144 17.49 -4.80 5.52
N HIS A 145 16.57 -4.95 6.46
CA HIS A 145 15.18 -5.30 6.20
C HIS A 145 14.31 -4.04 6.02
N HIS A 146 13.07 -4.19 5.51
CA HIS A 146 12.11 -3.11 5.30
C HIS A 146 11.96 -2.14 6.49
N ASP A 147 11.73 -2.68 7.70
CA ASP A 147 11.56 -1.86 8.91
C ASP A 147 12.84 -1.09 9.28
N ASP A 148 14.01 -1.61 8.93
CA ASP A 148 15.29 -0.95 9.20
C ASP A 148 15.48 0.28 8.31
N VAL A 149 15.01 0.21 7.05
CA VAL A 149 15.04 1.35 6.13
C VAL A 149 14.17 2.49 6.65
N ILE A 150 13.02 2.18 7.25
CA ILE A 150 12.14 3.18 7.87
C ILE A 150 12.83 3.84 9.06
N ALA A 151 13.35 3.03 9.99
CA ALA A 151 14.02 3.53 11.19
C ALA A 151 15.28 4.36 10.86
N LEU A 152 16.14 3.84 9.97
CA LEU A 152 17.32 4.57 9.49
C LEU A 152 16.94 5.82 8.71
N GLY A 153 15.91 5.73 7.86
CA GLY A 153 15.38 6.89 7.14
C GLY A 153 15.06 8.02 8.11
N ARG A 154 14.26 7.74 9.14
CA ARG A 154 13.94 8.71 10.19
C ARG A 154 15.19 9.30 10.85
N GLN A 155 16.12 8.46 11.31
CA GLN A 155 17.36 8.93 11.94
C GLN A 155 18.19 9.82 11.01
N MET A 156 18.23 9.48 9.72
CA MET A 156 18.92 10.25 8.70
C MET A 156 18.30 11.65 8.51
N PHE A 157 16.97 11.75 8.45
CA PHE A 157 16.27 13.04 8.39
C PHE A 157 16.46 13.88 9.67
N GLU A 158 16.46 13.23 10.83
CA GLU A 158 16.61 13.87 12.14
C GLU A 158 18.02 14.46 12.35
N LYS A 159 19.06 13.64 12.13
CA LYS A 159 20.44 13.97 12.49
C LYS A 159 21.22 14.69 11.40
N HIS A 160 20.78 14.60 10.14
CA HIS A 160 21.48 15.19 9.00
C HIS A 160 20.62 16.22 8.25
N PRO A 161 20.37 17.43 8.80
CA PRO A 161 19.51 18.46 8.20
C PRO A 161 19.84 18.85 6.75
N MET A 162 21.10 18.68 6.33
CA MET A 162 21.50 18.94 4.94
C MET A 162 20.81 17.99 3.95
N LEU A 163 20.54 16.74 4.35
CA LEU A 163 19.75 15.81 3.55
C LEU A 163 18.37 16.42 3.24
N SER A 164 17.67 16.91 4.27
CA SER A 164 16.36 17.53 4.13
C SER A 164 16.37 18.74 3.18
N ARG A 165 17.42 19.58 3.24
CA ARG A 165 17.56 20.75 2.35
C ARG A 165 17.74 20.34 0.90
N ILE A 166 18.63 19.39 0.62
CA ILE A 166 18.85 18.85 -0.73
C ILE A 166 17.55 18.28 -1.30
N LEU A 167 16.78 17.56 -0.48
CA LEU A 167 15.51 16.99 -0.90
C LEU A 167 14.45 18.05 -1.17
N ALA A 168 14.33 19.07 -0.34
CA ALA A 168 13.39 20.16 -0.58
C ALA A 168 13.72 20.94 -1.86
N GLU A 169 15.00 21.07 -2.21
CA GLU A 169 15.41 21.67 -3.47
C GLU A 169 15.12 20.78 -4.68
N LYS A 170 15.32 19.46 -4.56
CA LYS A 170 15.11 18.50 -5.65
C LYS A 170 13.63 18.16 -5.86
N TYR A 171 12.85 18.14 -4.78
CA TYR A 171 11.48 17.65 -4.73
C TYR A 171 10.56 18.69 -4.07
N PRO A 172 10.13 19.73 -4.80
CA PRO A 172 9.26 20.78 -4.25
C PRO A 172 7.86 20.27 -3.85
N PHE A 173 7.46 19.10 -4.38
CA PHE A 173 6.19 18.46 -4.06
C PHE A 173 6.41 16.99 -3.73
N ILE A 174 6.00 16.56 -2.54
CA ILE A 174 5.95 15.15 -2.15
C ILE A 174 4.51 14.82 -1.77
N LEU A 175 3.90 13.92 -2.52
CA LEU A 175 2.51 13.50 -2.34
C LEU A 175 2.49 12.04 -1.89
N VAL A 176 1.76 11.72 -0.83
CA VAL A 176 1.70 10.38 -0.23
C VAL A 176 0.28 9.87 -0.34
N ASP A 177 0.07 8.78 -1.09
CA ASP A 177 -1.18 8.03 -1.16
C ASP A 177 -1.27 7.00 -0.03
N GLU A 178 -2.48 6.70 0.42
CA GLU A 178 -2.80 5.82 1.55
C GLU A 178 -1.97 6.17 2.82
N TYR A 179 -2.02 7.44 3.23
CA TYR A 179 -1.22 7.92 4.37
C TYR A 179 -1.47 7.12 5.66
N GLN A 180 -2.69 6.61 5.89
CA GLN A 180 -3.07 5.95 7.13
C GLN A 180 -2.25 4.67 7.39
N ASP A 181 -1.79 4.02 6.33
CA ASP A 181 -0.98 2.80 6.38
C ASP A 181 0.52 3.10 6.35
N THR A 182 0.92 4.38 6.21
CA THR A 182 2.33 4.79 6.25
C THR A 182 2.86 4.73 7.67
N ALA A 183 4.09 4.21 7.84
CA ALA A 183 4.74 4.11 9.15
C ALA A 183 4.88 5.48 9.84
N GLU A 184 4.64 5.52 11.15
CA GLU A 184 4.71 6.73 11.96
C GLU A 184 6.08 7.42 11.85
N ASP A 185 7.17 6.64 11.86
CA ASP A 185 8.53 7.15 11.71
C ASP A 185 8.75 7.89 10.37
N THR A 186 8.13 7.41 9.29
CA THR A 186 8.17 8.08 7.98
C THR A 186 7.40 9.40 8.01
N ILE A 187 6.22 9.41 8.61
CA ILE A 187 5.42 10.64 8.76
C ILE A 187 6.16 11.67 9.62
N ILE A 188 6.80 11.24 10.71
CA ILE A 188 7.62 12.09 11.56
C ILE A 188 8.82 12.63 10.77
N ALA A 189 9.50 11.78 10.00
CA ALA A 189 10.59 12.21 9.12
C ALA A 189 10.16 13.30 8.15
N PHE A 190 9.00 13.14 7.53
CA PHE A 190 8.47 14.10 6.56
C PHE A 190 8.01 15.39 7.22
N ILE A 191 7.23 15.33 8.29
CA ILE A 191 6.61 16.53 8.86
C ILE A 191 7.57 17.26 9.82
N ASN A 192 8.21 16.55 10.74
CA ASN A 192 8.98 17.16 11.82
C ASN A 192 10.43 17.49 11.41
N PHE A 193 10.98 16.82 10.39
CA PHE A 193 12.36 17.06 9.97
C PHE A 193 12.45 17.64 8.56
N LEU A 194 11.74 17.09 7.57
CA LEU A 194 11.78 17.62 6.21
C LEU A 194 10.99 18.94 6.08
N LEU A 195 9.68 18.93 6.37
CA LEU A 195 8.81 20.11 6.20
C LEU A 195 9.17 21.24 7.17
N ALA A 196 9.36 20.92 8.45
CA ALA A 196 9.65 21.92 9.47
C ALA A 196 10.92 22.74 9.17
N GLN A 197 11.94 22.13 8.56
CA GLN A 197 13.19 22.79 8.20
C GLN A 197 13.15 23.54 6.86
N ASN A 198 12.12 23.32 6.03
CA ASN A 198 12.07 23.78 4.64
C ASN A 198 10.73 24.44 4.27
N LYS A 199 10.04 25.04 5.24
CA LYS A 199 8.75 25.74 5.01
C LYS A 199 8.85 26.74 3.86
N GLY A 200 7.91 26.66 2.92
CA GLY A 200 7.86 27.53 1.74
C GLY A 200 8.76 27.10 0.57
N SER A 201 9.58 26.06 0.74
CA SER A 201 10.35 25.45 -0.36
C SER A 201 9.75 24.12 -0.80
N ILE A 202 9.05 23.43 0.09
CA ILE A 202 8.40 22.13 -0.16
C ILE A 202 6.94 22.16 0.30
N VAL A 203 6.09 21.44 -0.44
CA VAL A 203 4.71 21.13 -0.05
C VAL A 203 4.56 19.62 0.08
N LEU A 204 4.03 19.19 1.22
CA LEU A 204 3.63 17.80 1.46
C LEU A 204 2.11 17.66 1.32
N GLY A 205 1.66 16.70 0.52
CA GLY A 205 0.25 16.38 0.36
C GLY A 205 -0.04 14.93 0.74
N PHE A 206 -0.80 14.70 1.81
CA PHE A 206 -1.18 13.35 2.25
C PHE A 206 -2.60 13.03 1.79
N TYR A 207 -2.81 11.88 1.15
CA TYR A 207 -4.10 11.44 0.61
C TYR A 207 -4.46 10.11 1.29
N GLY A 208 -5.64 10.03 1.90
CA GLY A 208 -5.99 8.82 2.66
C GLY A 208 -7.35 8.87 3.34
N ASP A 209 -7.61 7.85 4.14
CA ASP A 209 -8.81 7.74 4.98
C ASP A 209 -8.42 7.05 6.28
N SER A 210 -8.54 7.76 7.39
CA SER A 210 -8.21 7.23 8.72
C SER A 210 -9.00 5.99 9.11
N HIS A 211 -10.21 5.80 8.56
CA HIS A 211 -11.05 4.62 8.80
C HIS A 211 -10.78 3.47 7.81
N GLN A 212 -9.77 3.59 6.94
CA GLN A 212 -9.29 2.51 6.06
C GLN A 212 -7.96 1.90 6.49
N LYS A 213 -7.46 2.22 7.70
CA LYS A 213 -6.29 1.54 8.26
C LYS A 213 -6.64 0.07 8.52
N ILE A 214 -5.99 -0.83 7.79
CA ILE A 214 -6.20 -2.29 7.91
C ILE A 214 -4.96 -3.07 8.33
N TYR A 215 -3.80 -2.40 8.38
CA TYR A 215 -2.57 -2.97 8.93
C TYR A 215 -2.43 -2.59 10.40
N ASP A 216 -1.84 -3.47 11.21
CA ASP A 216 -1.62 -3.19 12.64
C ASP A 216 -0.65 -2.00 12.83
N THR A 217 0.33 -1.90 11.93
CA THR A 217 1.30 -0.81 11.84
C THR A 217 0.77 0.34 10.98
N GLY A 218 1.36 1.53 11.13
CA GLY A 218 0.97 2.73 10.39
C GLY A 218 0.35 3.82 11.28
N ILE A 219 0.40 5.07 10.82
CA ILE A 219 0.02 6.26 11.58
C ILE A 219 -1.48 6.32 11.90
N GLY A 220 -2.33 5.74 11.06
CA GLY A 220 -3.79 5.78 11.19
C GLY A 220 -4.41 7.14 10.90
N SER A 221 -4.13 8.16 11.71
CA SER A 221 -4.67 9.51 11.54
C SER A 221 -3.58 10.58 11.62
N LEU A 222 -3.75 11.66 10.86
CA LEU A 222 -2.91 12.86 10.92
C LEU A 222 -3.55 14.01 11.72
N ASP A 223 -4.64 13.75 12.45
CA ASP A 223 -5.37 14.77 13.23
C ASP A 223 -4.48 15.51 14.22
N THR A 224 -3.48 14.84 14.80
CA THR A 224 -2.50 15.47 15.72
C THR A 224 -1.66 16.54 15.02
N PHE A 225 -1.30 16.33 13.75
CA PHE A 225 -0.56 17.29 12.94
C PHE A 225 -1.46 18.43 12.43
N VAL A 226 -2.73 18.13 12.16
CA VAL A 226 -3.74 19.15 11.83
C VAL A 226 -4.01 20.05 13.03
N ALA A 227 -4.26 19.47 14.21
CA ALA A 227 -4.50 20.21 15.45
C ALA A 227 -3.30 21.06 15.87
N ALA A 228 -2.08 20.62 15.54
CA ALA A 228 -0.85 21.39 15.75
C ALA A 228 -0.54 22.43 14.65
N ASP A 229 -1.46 22.67 13.73
CA ASP A 229 -1.33 23.59 12.58
C ASP A 229 -0.11 23.32 11.68
N LYS A 230 0.32 22.05 11.61
CA LYS A 230 1.41 21.62 10.72
C LYS A 230 0.91 21.21 9.34
N LEU A 231 -0.35 20.78 9.24
CA LEU A 231 -1.03 20.40 8.01
C LEU A 231 -2.42 21.03 7.97
N LYS A 232 -2.88 21.43 6.79
CA LYS A 232 -4.26 21.88 6.56
C LYS A 232 -5.15 20.69 6.18
N LEU A 233 -6.33 20.59 6.80
CA LEU A 233 -7.29 19.53 6.49
C LEU A 233 -8.16 19.93 5.29
N VAL A 234 -8.27 19.01 4.33
CA VAL A 234 -9.24 19.06 3.24
C VAL A 234 -10.09 17.79 3.31
N THR A 235 -11.40 17.93 3.37
CA THR A 235 -12.32 16.77 3.41
C THR A 235 -12.98 16.55 2.06
N LYS A 236 -13.11 15.29 1.64
CA LYS A 236 -13.89 14.88 0.47
C LYS A 236 -14.98 13.88 0.86
N SER A 237 -16.22 14.36 0.93
CA SER A 237 -17.38 13.59 1.40
C SER A 237 -18.08 12.82 0.27
N GLU A 238 -17.85 13.17 -0.98
CA GLU A 238 -18.52 12.54 -2.12
C GLU A 238 -18.20 11.03 -2.22
N ASN A 239 -19.18 10.20 -2.56
CA ASN A 239 -19.00 8.79 -2.90
C ASN A 239 -19.51 8.49 -4.32
N TYR A 240 -18.57 8.35 -5.25
CA TYR A 240 -18.85 8.08 -6.66
C TYR A 240 -19.01 6.59 -6.96
N ARG A 241 -18.60 5.69 -6.06
CA ARG A 241 -18.51 4.24 -6.32
C ARG A 241 -19.74 3.46 -5.86
N SER A 242 -20.25 3.74 -4.68
CA SER A 242 -21.17 2.85 -3.96
C SER A 242 -22.65 3.14 -4.23
N SER A 243 -23.53 2.16 -3.96
CA SER A 243 -24.99 2.34 -3.92
C SER A 243 -25.42 3.12 -2.67
N VAL A 244 -26.67 3.62 -2.66
CA VAL A 244 -27.23 4.37 -1.51
C VAL A 244 -27.12 3.56 -0.22
N ALA A 245 -27.58 2.31 -0.21
CA ALA A 245 -27.56 1.45 0.97
C ALA A 245 -26.14 1.19 1.51
N VAL A 246 -25.13 1.11 0.63
CA VAL A 246 -23.73 0.98 1.06
C VAL A 246 -23.23 2.29 1.67
N VAL A 247 -23.55 3.45 1.09
CA VAL A 247 -23.18 4.75 1.66
C VAL A 247 -23.85 4.97 3.02
N ASP A 248 -25.13 4.63 3.14
CA ASP A 248 -25.88 4.72 4.40
C ASP A 248 -25.20 3.87 5.48
N LEU A 249 -24.89 2.59 5.19
CA LEU A 249 -24.17 1.74 6.13
C LEU A 249 -22.79 2.32 6.48
N LEU A 250 -22.04 2.81 5.48
CA LEU A 250 -20.73 3.41 5.72
C LEU A 250 -20.83 4.59 6.69
N ASN A 251 -21.88 5.40 6.60
CA ASN A 251 -22.12 6.54 7.48
C ASN A 251 -22.53 6.15 8.91
N GLU A 252 -23.19 5.00 9.08
CA GLU A 252 -23.52 4.46 10.41
C GLU A 252 -22.27 3.94 11.15
N ILE A 253 -21.28 3.40 10.42
CA ILE A 253 -20.11 2.76 11.04
C ILE A 253 -18.88 3.67 11.16
N ARG A 254 -18.86 4.81 10.47
CA ARG A 254 -17.68 5.71 10.46
C ARG A 254 -17.96 7.01 11.21
N SER A 255 -16.90 7.56 11.78
CA SER A 255 -16.96 8.78 12.59
C SER A 255 -16.16 9.96 11.99
N ASN A 256 -15.29 9.71 11.02
CA ASN A 256 -14.41 10.73 10.43
C ASN A 256 -15.10 11.60 9.37
N ILE A 257 -15.94 11.01 8.50
CA ILE A 257 -16.55 11.71 7.36
C ILE A 257 -17.96 11.19 7.13
N THR A 258 -18.95 12.08 7.06
CA THR A 258 -20.26 11.75 6.51
C THR A 258 -20.20 11.79 4.98
N GLN A 259 -20.40 10.66 4.33
CA GLN A 259 -20.39 10.57 2.87
C GLN A 259 -21.74 10.89 2.25
N ILE A 260 -21.71 11.52 1.08
CA ILE A 260 -22.88 11.84 0.28
C ILE A 260 -22.74 11.30 -1.14
N ILE A 261 -23.85 10.91 -1.76
CA ILE A 261 -23.85 10.62 -3.19
C ILE A 261 -23.95 11.95 -3.96
N PRO A 262 -23.01 12.24 -4.87
CA PRO A 262 -23.03 13.47 -5.65
C PRO A 262 -24.28 13.57 -6.53
N GLU A 263 -24.89 14.75 -6.61
CA GLU A 263 -26.08 15.00 -7.44
C GLU A 263 -25.84 14.70 -8.92
N ASN A 264 -24.61 14.90 -9.39
CA ASN A 264 -24.22 14.64 -10.78
C ASN A 264 -23.91 13.16 -11.07
N LYS A 265 -23.98 12.26 -10.07
CA LYS A 265 -23.73 10.83 -10.28
C LYS A 265 -24.87 10.23 -11.11
N LYS A 266 -24.54 9.79 -12.33
CA LYS A 266 -25.48 9.03 -13.17
C LYS A 266 -25.62 7.60 -12.66
N GLY A 267 -26.81 7.01 -12.84
CA GLY A 267 -27.05 5.61 -12.48
C GLY A 267 -27.03 5.37 -10.97
N ILE A 268 -27.63 6.27 -10.18
CA ILE A 268 -27.80 6.05 -8.74
C ILE A 268 -28.68 4.80 -8.54
N VAL A 269 -28.12 3.81 -7.86
CA VAL A 269 -28.83 2.59 -7.47
C VAL A 269 -29.00 2.59 -5.97
N ARG A 270 -30.21 2.32 -5.47
CA ARG A 270 -30.46 2.22 -4.03
C ARG A 270 -29.70 1.04 -3.42
N GLY A 271 -29.79 -0.13 -4.04
CA GLY A 271 -29.11 -1.35 -3.60
C GLY A 271 -29.60 -1.83 -2.22
N SER A 272 -28.89 -2.82 -1.68
CA SER A 272 -29.12 -3.36 -0.33
C SER A 272 -27.80 -3.88 0.26
N VAL A 273 -27.70 -3.89 1.58
CA VAL A 273 -26.59 -4.55 2.29
C VAL A 273 -27.18 -5.55 3.28
N VAL A 274 -26.65 -6.78 3.27
CA VAL A 274 -27.05 -7.84 4.19
C VAL A 274 -25.80 -8.37 4.88
N PHE A 275 -25.81 -8.36 6.21
CA PHE A 275 -24.77 -8.99 7.01
C PHE A 275 -25.26 -10.37 7.46
N ILE A 276 -24.52 -11.42 7.08
CA ILE A 276 -24.83 -12.80 7.45
C ILE A 276 -23.76 -13.29 8.41
N ASN A 277 -24.15 -13.61 9.64
CA ASN A 277 -23.26 -14.17 10.65
C ASN A 277 -23.73 -15.57 11.09
N CYS A 278 -22.78 -16.44 11.42
CA CYS A 278 -23.05 -17.74 12.03
C CYS A 278 -22.96 -17.62 13.55
N ASN A 279 -24.10 -17.58 14.24
CA ASN A 279 -24.15 -17.45 15.70
C ASN A 279 -23.78 -18.75 16.44
N ASN A 280 -23.77 -19.89 15.75
CA ASN A 280 -23.43 -21.20 16.34
C ASN A 280 -21.98 -21.59 16.01
N TYR A 281 -21.04 -20.68 16.28
CA TYR A 281 -19.63 -20.98 16.09
C TYR A 281 -19.13 -21.86 17.25
N PRO A 282 -18.61 -23.07 16.99
CA PRO A 282 -18.20 -24.00 18.05
C PRO A 282 -17.06 -23.40 18.87
N ASP A 283 -17.06 -23.58 20.20
CA ASP A 283 -15.96 -23.08 21.04
C ASP A 283 -14.65 -23.83 20.73
N LYS A 284 -13.54 -23.09 20.64
CA LYS A 284 -12.19 -23.65 20.46
C LYS A 284 -11.74 -24.43 21.69
N GLY A 285 -12.14 -23.99 22.88
CA GLY A 285 -11.64 -24.53 24.15
C GLY A 285 -10.11 -24.50 24.22
N LYS A 286 -9.50 -25.58 24.73
CA LYS A 286 -8.03 -25.71 24.89
C LYS A 286 -7.31 -26.29 23.67
N THR A 287 -8.01 -26.54 22.57
CA THR A 287 -7.45 -27.18 21.36
C THR A 287 -6.46 -26.26 20.65
N LYS A 288 -5.42 -26.84 20.03
CA LYS A 288 -4.51 -26.06 19.17
C LYS A 288 -5.30 -25.45 18.01
N VAL A 289 -4.95 -24.22 17.62
CA VAL A 289 -5.66 -23.47 16.56
C VAL A 289 -5.79 -24.28 15.27
N THR A 290 -4.70 -24.96 14.87
CA THR A 290 -4.64 -25.78 13.66
C THR A 290 -5.60 -26.96 13.67
N GLU A 291 -5.70 -27.65 14.80
CA GLU A 291 -6.58 -28.82 14.98
C GLU A 291 -8.05 -28.39 15.02
N TYR A 292 -8.33 -27.32 15.77
CA TYR A 292 -9.66 -26.73 15.83
C TYR A 292 -10.14 -26.24 14.46
N GLU A 293 -9.30 -25.51 13.71
CA GLU A 293 -9.63 -25.06 12.35
C GLU A 293 -9.89 -26.23 11.39
N ALA A 294 -9.13 -27.33 11.52
CA ALA A 294 -9.36 -28.53 10.73
C ALA A 294 -10.72 -29.19 11.05
N GLN A 295 -11.09 -29.25 12.33
CA GLN A 295 -12.37 -29.81 12.79
C GLN A 295 -13.59 -29.04 12.25
N ILE A 296 -13.52 -27.70 12.23
CA ILE A 296 -14.66 -26.86 11.83
C ILE A 296 -14.71 -26.60 10.32
N THR A 297 -13.65 -26.90 9.58
CA THR A 297 -13.56 -26.62 8.14
C THR A 297 -14.68 -27.28 7.30
N PRO A 298 -15.06 -28.56 7.52
CA PRO A 298 -16.19 -29.16 6.81
C PRO A 298 -17.50 -28.38 7.01
N GLN A 299 -17.79 -27.98 8.25
CA GLN A 299 -18.99 -27.20 8.56
C GLN A 299 -18.93 -25.80 7.95
N LYS A 300 -17.76 -25.13 7.98
CA LYS A 300 -17.57 -23.82 7.32
C LYS A 300 -17.84 -23.90 5.82
N ASN A 301 -17.34 -24.94 5.16
CA ASN A 301 -17.56 -25.14 3.72
C ASN A 301 -19.04 -25.38 3.43
N SER A 302 -19.69 -26.28 4.17
CA SER A 302 -21.12 -26.55 4.01
C SER A 302 -21.99 -25.31 4.26
N ASN A 303 -21.68 -24.51 5.29
CA ASN A 303 -22.38 -23.26 5.56
C ASN A 303 -22.23 -22.26 4.42
N TYR A 304 -21.02 -22.11 3.88
CA TYR A 304 -20.77 -21.27 2.71
C TYR A 304 -21.58 -21.76 1.50
N ASP A 305 -21.54 -23.07 1.20
CA ASP A 305 -22.21 -23.65 0.03
C ASP A 305 -23.72 -23.41 0.12
N ARG A 306 -24.31 -23.59 1.30
CA ARG A 306 -25.73 -23.27 1.56
C ARG A 306 -26.06 -21.79 1.32
N VAL A 307 -25.19 -20.87 1.70
CA VAL A 307 -25.38 -19.44 1.44
C VAL A 307 -25.32 -19.16 -0.06
N VAL A 308 -24.34 -19.72 -0.76
CA VAL A 308 -24.21 -19.55 -2.22
C VAL A 308 -25.40 -20.15 -2.96
N GLU A 309 -25.84 -21.36 -2.61
CA GLU A 309 -27.03 -22.02 -3.16
C GLU A 309 -28.29 -21.18 -2.93
N ASN A 310 -28.43 -20.59 -1.74
CA ASN A 310 -29.55 -19.70 -1.44
C ASN A 310 -29.51 -18.40 -2.23
N LEU A 311 -28.32 -17.85 -2.51
CA LEU A 311 -28.18 -16.69 -3.40
C LEU A 311 -28.50 -17.09 -4.85
N VAL A 312 -28.02 -18.25 -5.32
CA VAL A 312 -28.32 -18.74 -6.68
C VAL A 312 -29.83 -18.96 -6.86
N SER A 313 -30.53 -19.51 -5.86
CA SER A 313 -31.98 -19.66 -5.92
C SER A 313 -32.75 -18.33 -5.91
N GLN A 314 -32.12 -17.25 -5.45
CA GLN A 314 -32.61 -15.88 -5.56
C GLN A 314 -32.23 -15.20 -6.89
N GLY A 315 -31.62 -15.92 -7.83
CA GLY A 315 -31.29 -15.43 -9.17
C GLY A 315 -29.87 -14.89 -9.33
N TRP A 316 -29.01 -15.03 -8.33
CA TRP A 316 -27.59 -14.70 -8.46
C TRP A 316 -26.88 -15.71 -9.37
N ASN A 317 -25.98 -15.23 -10.22
CA ASN A 317 -25.21 -16.10 -11.12
C ASN A 317 -23.71 -15.93 -10.87
N PHE A 318 -23.05 -16.95 -10.32
CA PHE A 318 -21.60 -16.92 -10.08
C PHE A 318 -20.78 -17.68 -11.13
N SER A 319 -21.36 -17.94 -12.31
CA SER A 319 -20.64 -18.57 -13.42
C SER A 319 -19.58 -17.64 -14.02
N GLU A 320 -18.66 -18.23 -14.79
CA GLU A 320 -17.62 -17.48 -15.50
C GLU A 320 -18.24 -16.43 -16.43
N GLY A 321 -17.71 -15.21 -16.39
CA GLY A 321 -18.22 -14.07 -17.19
C GLY A 321 -19.44 -13.36 -16.61
N SER A 322 -20.07 -13.86 -15.54
CA SER A 322 -21.18 -13.17 -14.87
C SER A 322 -20.77 -11.82 -14.27
N LEU A 323 -21.73 -10.91 -14.09
CA LEU A 323 -21.55 -9.65 -13.36
C LEU A 323 -21.50 -9.86 -11.85
N ASP A 324 -22.12 -10.92 -11.32
CA ASP A 324 -22.10 -11.20 -9.90
C ASP A 324 -20.76 -11.82 -9.50
N LYS A 325 -20.23 -11.37 -8.36
CA LYS A 325 -18.90 -11.76 -7.89
C LYS A 325 -18.95 -12.14 -6.42
N ILE A 326 -18.17 -13.16 -6.08
CA ILE A 326 -17.84 -13.48 -4.69
C ILE A 326 -16.38 -13.11 -4.48
N LEU A 327 -16.14 -12.23 -3.51
CA LEU A 327 -14.80 -11.92 -3.04
C LEU A 327 -14.48 -12.79 -1.82
N ILE A 328 -13.44 -13.60 -1.92
CA ILE A 328 -12.90 -14.38 -0.80
C ILE A 328 -11.59 -13.74 -0.38
N ILE A 329 -11.49 -13.30 0.87
CA ILE A 329 -10.36 -12.49 1.37
C ILE A 329 -9.06 -13.30 1.46
N ALA A 330 -9.14 -14.60 1.79
CA ALA A 330 -7.96 -15.43 2.01
C ALA A 330 -7.64 -16.35 0.82
N ASN A 331 -6.48 -16.13 0.18
CA ASN A 331 -5.98 -16.94 -0.93
C ASN A 331 -5.85 -18.43 -0.57
N SER A 332 -5.45 -18.74 0.66
CA SER A 332 -5.38 -20.12 1.16
C SER A 332 -6.73 -20.83 1.15
N ARG A 333 -7.83 -20.10 1.40
CA ARG A 333 -9.20 -20.63 1.35
C ARG A 333 -9.67 -20.83 -0.09
N VAL A 334 -9.35 -19.88 -0.98
CA VAL A 334 -9.59 -20.06 -2.42
C VAL A 334 -8.90 -21.32 -2.93
N ALA A 335 -7.62 -21.53 -2.58
CA ALA A 335 -6.86 -22.69 -2.99
C ALA A 335 -7.42 -24.02 -2.45
N GLN A 336 -7.82 -24.06 -1.18
CA GLN A 336 -8.47 -25.23 -0.60
C GLN A 336 -9.75 -25.59 -1.34
N ARG A 337 -10.61 -24.60 -1.63
CA ARG A 337 -11.88 -24.81 -2.34
C ARG A 337 -11.68 -25.19 -3.80
N GLY A 338 -10.64 -24.66 -4.45
CA GLY A 338 -10.26 -25.03 -5.82
C GLY A 338 -9.60 -26.40 -5.94
N GLY A 339 -9.43 -27.15 -4.84
CA GLY A 339 -8.82 -28.49 -4.84
C GLY A 339 -7.28 -28.50 -4.90
N PHE A 340 -6.63 -27.34 -4.84
CA PHE A 340 -5.17 -27.20 -4.92
C PHE A 340 -4.53 -26.66 -3.62
N GLY A 341 -5.22 -26.79 -2.48
CA GLY A 341 -4.73 -26.32 -1.18
C GLY A 341 -3.38 -26.92 -0.76
N ASN A 342 -3.13 -28.20 -1.06
CA ASN A 342 -1.83 -28.84 -0.80
C ASN A 342 -0.71 -28.22 -1.63
N LEU A 343 -0.98 -27.92 -2.90
CA LEU A 343 -0.02 -27.27 -3.78
C LEU A 343 0.30 -25.86 -3.25
N TYR A 344 -0.72 -25.08 -2.90
CA TYR A 344 -0.55 -23.77 -2.27
C TYR A 344 0.34 -23.84 -1.02
N LYS A 345 0.06 -24.80 -0.12
CA LYS A 345 0.85 -24.97 1.12
C LYS A 345 2.31 -25.29 0.84
N ILE A 346 2.61 -26.27 -0.03
CA ILE A 346 3.98 -26.64 -0.41
C ILE A 346 4.71 -25.42 -0.95
N TYR A 347 4.02 -24.62 -1.75
CA TYR A 347 4.59 -23.46 -2.39
C TYR A 347 4.91 -22.32 -1.41
N SER A 348 3.94 -21.95 -0.58
CA SER A 348 4.14 -20.94 0.47
C SER A 348 5.26 -21.35 1.43
N THR A 349 5.35 -22.63 1.82
CA THR A 349 6.43 -23.11 2.67
C THR A 349 7.80 -23.05 1.99
N ARG A 350 7.90 -23.38 0.70
CA ARG A 350 9.18 -23.47 -0.01
C ARG A 350 9.76 -22.11 -0.41
N TYR A 351 8.91 -21.12 -0.63
CA TYR A 351 9.31 -19.89 -1.32
C TYR A 351 8.96 -18.59 -0.55
N GLY A 352 8.39 -18.68 0.66
CA GLY A 352 8.12 -17.51 1.53
C GLY A 352 6.97 -16.60 1.08
N ASP A 353 6.83 -15.44 1.72
CA ASP A 353 5.69 -14.52 1.54
C ASP A 353 5.56 -13.95 0.11
N GLY A 354 6.66 -13.85 -0.64
CA GLY A 354 6.66 -13.43 -2.05
C GLY A 354 6.22 -14.51 -3.05
N ALA A 355 6.16 -15.78 -2.63
CA ALA A 355 5.84 -16.89 -3.50
C ALA A 355 4.39 -16.90 -3.98
N THR A 356 3.48 -16.51 -3.09
CA THR A 356 2.05 -16.44 -3.38
C THR A 356 1.78 -15.40 -4.46
N GLU A 357 2.45 -14.26 -4.36
CA GLU A 357 2.36 -13.18 -5.33
C GLU A 357 3.02 -13.57 -6.65
N ALA A 358 4.20 -14.22 -6.62
CA ALA A 358 4.85 -14.77 -7.80
C ALA A 358 4.04 -15.88 -8.49
N LEU A 359 3.26 -16.68 -7.73
CA LEU A 359 2.36 -17.70 -8.25
C LEU A 359 1.16 -17.06 -8.93
N MET A 360 0.57 -16.02 -8.34
CA MET A 360 -0.51 -15.22 -8.94
C MET A 360 -0.04 -14.48 -10.20
N LYS A 361 1.17 -13.89 -10.18
CA LYS A 361 1.79 -13.20 -11.32
C LYS A 361 2.38 -14.17 -12.37
N ARG A 362 2.38 -15.48 -12.10
CA ARG A 362 2.99 -16.54 -12.91
C ARG A 362 4.47 -16.30 -13.22
N GLU A 363 5.18 -15.69 -12.29
CA GLU A 363 6.60 -15.34 -12.40
C GLU A 363 7.51 -16.50 -12.02
N ASN A 364 7.01 -17.46 -11.25
CA ASN A 364 7.76 -18.65 -10.92
C ASN A 364 7.90 -19.61 -12.11
N ILE A 365 9.06 -20.26 -12.22
CA ILE A 365 9.43 -21.14 -13.32
C ILE A 365 8.45 -22.30 -13.54
N PHE A 366 7.92 -22.91 -12.47
CA PHE A 366 6.95 -24.01 -12.58
C PHE A 366 5.59 -23.52 -13.03
N THR A 367 5.11 -22.42 -12.45
CA THR A 367 3.84 -21.81 -12.85
C THR A 367 3.89 -21.36 -14.31
N LYS A 368 5.01 -20.75 -14.73
CA LYS A 368 5.26 -20.36 -16.12
C LYS A 368 5.28 -21.54 -17.08
N PHE A 369 5.86 -22.66 -16.65
CA PHE A 369 5.93 -23.87 -17.45
C PHE A 369 4.55 -24.53 -17.65
N PHE A 370 3.75 -24.63 -16.59
CA PHE A 370 2.43 -25.27 -16.68
C PHE A 370 1.35 -24.34 -17.26
N LEU A 371 1.32 -23.08 -16.81
CA LEU A 371 0.24 -22.14 -17.10
C LEU A 371 0.66 -21.01 -18.06
N GLY A 372 1.93 -20.90 -18.44
CA GLY A 372 2.41 -19.76 -19.21
C GLY A 372 2.67 -18.53 -18.33
N SER A 373 3.02 -17.41 -18.95
CA SER A 373 3.46 -16.20 -18.21
C SER A 373 2.53 -15.03 -18.44
N MET A 374 2.50 -14.08 -17.50
CA MET A 374 1.86 -12.78 -17.75
C MET A 374 2.84 -11.86 -18.49
N ASP A 375 2.37 -11.17 -19.53
CA ASP A 375 3.12 -10.10 -20.16
C ASP A 375 3.26 -8.93 -19.18
N LYS A 376 4.50 -8.58 -18.83
CA LYS A 376 4.78 -7.55 -17.82
C LYS A 376 4.34 -6.14 -18.23
N LYS A 377 4.14 -5.86 -19.53
CA LYS A 377 3.71 -4.54 -20.02
C LYS A 377 2.20 -4.48 -20.22
N SER A 378 1.58 -5.54 -20.72
CA SER A 378 0.15 -5.50 -21.05
C SER A 378 -0.75 -6.22 -20.04
N SER A 379 -0.19 -6.88 -19.02
CA SER A 379 -0.92 -7.75 -18.08
C SER A 379 -1.82 -8.77 -18.78
N LYS A 380 -1.44 -9.18 -19.99
CA LYS A 380 -2.15 -10.22 -20.76
C LYS A 380 -1.42 -11.54 -20.61
N GLU A 381 -2.18 -12.61 -20.53
CA GLU A 381 -1.65 -13.96 -20.50
C GLU A 381 -0.93 -14.31 -21.82
N ARG A 382 0.34 -14.71 -21.71
CA ARG A 382 1.08 -15.39 -22.77
C ARG A 382 0.79 -16.88 -22.66
N LYS A 383 0.04 -17.39 -23.64
CA LYS A 383 -0.41 -18.79 -23.78
C LYS A 383 0.72 -19.77 -24.12
N SER A 384 1.79 -19.78 -23.33
CA SER A 384 3.00 -20.59 -23.56
C SER A 384 3.09 -21.80 -22.63
N GLY A 385 2.13 -21.98 -21.74
CA GLY A 385 2.12 -23.10 -20.79
C GLY A 385 1.70 -24.42 -21.41
N ILE A 386 2.05 -25.53 -20.77
CA ILE A 386 1.58 -26.87 -21.13
C ILE A 386 0.05 -26.93 -21.24
N GLU A 387 -0.70 -26.23 -20.38
CA GLU A 387 -2.17 -26.22 -20.44
C GLU A 387 -2.69 -25.74 -21.79
N HIS A 388 -2.01 -24.77 -22.40
CA HIS A 388 -2.39 -24.18 -23.69
C HIS A 388 -2.12 -25.15 -24.83
N LEU A 389 -1.01 -25.87 -24.76
CA LEU A 389 -0.70 -26.96 -25.69
C LEU A 389 -1.75 -28.07 -25.59
N LEU A 390 -2.12 -28.48 -24.38
CA LEU A 390 -3.15 -29.50 -24.16
C LEU A 390 -4.54 -29.05 -24.65
N MET A 391 -4.93 -27.80 -24.41
CA MET A 391 -6.19 -27.24 -24.92
C MET A 391 -6.20 -27.16 -26.45
N TYR A 392 -5.09 -26.76 -27.07
CA TYR A 392 -4.94 -26.76 -28.52
C TYR A 392 -5.11 -28.17 -29.10
N TRP A 393 -4.52 -29.18 -28.47
CA TRP A 393 -4.65 -30.57 -28.92
C TRP A 393 -6.04 -31.17 -28.68
N LYS A 394 -6.76 -30.75 -27.63
CA LYS A 394 -8.15 -31.17 -27.38
C LYS A 394 -9.20 -30.50 -28.27
N SER A 395 -8.85 -29.37 -28.89
CA SER A 395 -9.73 -28.62 -29.79
C SER A 395 -9.54 -28.98 -31.27
N LYS A 396 -8.58 -29.87 -31.57
CA LYS A 396 -8.47 -30.61 -32.82
C LYS A 396 -9.07 -31.99 -32.63
#